data_AF-A0A834L237-F1
#
_entry.id   AF-A0A834L237-F1
#
_cell.length_a   1.000
_cell.length_b   1.000
_cell.length_c   1.000
_cell.angle_alpha   90.00
_cell.angle_beta   90.00
_cell.angle_gamma   90.00
#
_symmetry.space_group_name_H-M   'P 1'
#
loop_
_entity.id
_entity.type
_entity.pdbx_description
1 polymer ?
#
loop_
_entity_poly.entity_id
_entity_poly.type
_entity_poly.pdbx_seq_one_letter_code
_entity_poly.pdbx_strand_id
1 'polypeptide(L)'
;MLGSSSSLHSCFNFNWLLTRRDKCRPPLVSSVSSASLLTAPSAAQCIIIPSCKLSSASGMSCVQNRCSPGSAVPDGLCWVSVLSCLLLACSYVGSLYVWRSELPRDHPTVIKRRFTSVLVVSGLSPLFVWAWRELTAVRTSASLLALMGIRFEGIIPAIVFPLLLTMVLFLGPLMQLAIDCPWTFTDGVKVALDPCFWSLCLSDMRWLRNQVVAPLTEELVFRACMLPMLVPCAGPATAIFTCPLFFGVAHFHHVIELLRFRQGTLAGIFLSAVFQFSYTAVFGAYTAFIFLRTGHLVGPVLCHSFCNYMGFPAISTALEHPQRLTILSSYLLGVVLFLFFLFPFTDPSLYGFPTPVCTLASSTSSLCFS
;
A
#
# COMPACT_ATOMS: atom_id res chain seq x y z
N MET A 1 -11.31 28.78 24.17
CA MET A 1 -10.03 28.16 24.56
C MET A 1 -10.05 26.67 24.16
N LEU A 2 -10.05 26.40 22.86
CA LEU A 2 -10.04 25.05 22.29
C LEU A 2 -8.67 24.86 21.64
N GLY A 3 -7.73 24.37 22.45
CA GLY A 3 -6.35 24.13 22.03
C GLY A 3 -6.19 22.75 21.40
N SER A 4 -5.43 22.73 20.30
CA SER A 4 -4.28 21.85 20.15
C SER A 4 -4.49 20.35 20.46
N SER A 5 -5.20 19.64 19.58
CA SER A 5 -5.10 18.16 19.56
C SER A 5 -5.07 17.53 18.16
N SER A 6 -5.01 18.33 17.09
CA SER A 6 -4.88 17.83 15.71
C SER A 6 -3.50 18.05 15.07
N SER A 7 -2.63 18.92 15.61
CA SER A 7 -1.24 19.10 15.12
C SER A 7 -0.20 18.17 15.78
N LEU A 8 -0.54 17.50 16.89
CA LEU A 8 0.42 16.69 17.66
C LEU A 8 0.64 15.28 17.13
N HIS A 9 -0.17 14.79 16.20
CA HIS A 9 -0.05 13.43 15.68
C HIS A 9 0.97 13.28 14.53
N SER A 10 1.37 14.37 13.85
CA SER A 10 2.41 14.32 12.80
C SER A 10 3.83 14.58 13.32
N CYS A 11 3.99 15.33 14.42
CA CYS A 11 5.29 15.45 15.10
C CYS A 11 5.70 14.18 15.88
N PHE A 12 4.78 13.22 16.06
CA PHE A 12 5.02 12.02 16.86
C PHE A 12 5.81 10.92 16.14
N ASN A 13 6.08 11.03 14.83
CA ASN A 13 6.81 9.98 14.10
C ASN A 13 8.31 10.27 13.92
N PHE A 14 8.71 11.51 13.61
CA PHE A 14 10.12 11.80 13.31
C PHE A 14 10.95 12.07 14.56
N ASN A 15 10.41 12.84 15.51
CA ASN A 15 11.08 13.12 16.78
C ASN A 15 11.20 11.85 17.64
N TRP A 16 10.26 10.92 17.51
CA TRP A 16 10.28 9.60 18.13
C TRP A 16 11.35 8.66 17.56
N LEU A 17 11.60 8.72 16.24
CA LEU A 17 12.69 7.98 15.58
C LEU A 17 14.06 8.56 15.95
N LEU A 18 14.19 9.88 16.05
CA LEU A 18 15.42 10.56 16.48
C LEU A 18 15.75 10.27 17.95
N THR A 19 14.78 10.38 18.87
CA THR A 19 14.99 10.01 20.30
C THR A 19 15.39 8.55 20.49
N ARG A 20 15.03 7.68 19.55
CA ARG A 20 15.39 6.26 19.56
C ARG A 20 16.72 5.97 18.88
N ARG A 21 17.11 6.71 17.84
CA ARG A 21 18.47 6.69 17.27
C ARG A 21 19.51 7.09 18.32
N ASP A 22 19.20 8.09 19.14
CA ASP A 22 20.10 8.53 20.23
C ASP A 22 20.28 7.47 21.32
N LYS A 23 19.32 6.55 21.51
CA LYS A 23 19.47 5.40 22.42
C LYS A 23 20.42 4.32 21.92
N CYS A 24 20.77 4.32 20.63
CA CYS A 24 21.74 3.39 20.04
C CYS A 24 23.15 3.97 19.94
N ARG A 25 23.35 5.23 20.35
CA ARG A 25 24.69 5.81 20.46
C ARG A 25 25.27 5.42 21.84
N PRO A 26 26.41 4.72 21.93
CA PRO A 26 27.05 4.50 23.22
C PRO A 26 27.37 5.88 23.86
N PRO A 27 27.30 6.02 25.20
CA PRO A 27 27.65 7.28 25.85
C PRO A 27 29.09 7.66 25.48
N LEU A 28 29.28 8.93 25.12
CA LEU A 28 30.60 9.49 24.83
C LEU A 28 31.50 9.32 26.05
N VAL A 29 32.38 8.32 26.01
CA VAL A 29 33.49 8.19 26.96
C VAL A 29 34.67 9.00 26.42
N SER A 30 35.09 9.97 27.21
CA SER A 30 36.26 10.81 27.01
C SER A 30 37.57 9.99 26.96
N SER A 31 38.37 10.31 25.93
CA SER A 31 39.79 10.03 25.69
C SER A 31 40.64 9.31 26.76
N VAL A 32 41.37 8.25 26.34
CA VAL A 32 42.78 7.99 26.73
C VAL A 32 43.52 7.29 25.56
N SER A 33 44.71 7.79 25.23
CA SER A 33 45.67 7.27 24.24
C SER A 33 46.33 5.95 24.64
N SER A 34 46.73 5.11 23.67
CA SER A 34 48.15 4.78 23.34
C SER A 34 48.33 3.42 22.64
N ALA A 35 49.18 3.42 21.60
CA ALA A 35 50.22 2.43 21.27
C ALA A 35 49.91 1.09 20.54
N SER A 36 50.18 1.13 19.22
CA SER A 36 51.14 0.31 18.42
C SER A 36 50.96 -1.18 18.07
N LEU A 37 51.19 -1.41 16.75
CA LEU A 37 52.02 -2.44 16.06
C LEU A 37 51.35 -3.62 15.30
N LEU A 38 51.77 -3.72 14.00
CA LEU A 38 51.94 -4.90 13.11
C LEU A 38 50.65 -5.59 12.61
N THR A 39 50.46 -6.05 11.37
CA THR A 39 51.23 -6.24 10.13
C THR A 39 50.23 -6.67 9.03
N ALA A 40 50.47 -6.31 7.77
CA ALA A 40 49.80 -6.89 6.58
C ALA A 40 50.41 -8.28 6.23
N PRO A 41 49.87 -9.13 5.32
CA PRO A 41 49.65 -8.79 3.90
C PRO A 41 48.45 -9.45 3.16
N SER A 42 48.39 -9.10 1.88
CA SER A 42 47.51 -9.38 0.72
C SER A 42 47.11 -10.82 0.34
N ALA A 43 45.97 -10.94 -0.38
CA ALA A 43 45.75 -11.67 -1.67
C ALA A 43 44.27 -11.44 -2.10
N ALA A 44 43.90 -10.84 -3.25
CA ALA A 44 44.05 -11.19 -4.67
C ALA A 44 43.07 -12.28 -5.19
N GLN A 45 42.20 -11.85 -6.13
CA GLN A 45 41.52 -12.60 -7.23
C GLN A 45 40.43 -13.62 -6.84
N CYS A 46 39.35 -13.85 -7.60
CA CYS A 46 39.19 -13.87 -9.05
C CYS A 46 37.72 -13.65 -9.50
N ILE A 47 37.57 -13.03 -10.66
CA ILE A 47 36.38 -12.94 -11.51
C ILE A 47 36.22 -14.27 -12.24
N ILE A 48 35.03 -14.90 -12.23
CA ILE A 48 34.62 -15.88 -13.24
C ILE A 48 33.14 -15.69 -13.61
N ILE A 49 32.92 -15.37 -14.88
CA ILE A 49 31.69 -15.51 -15.66
C ILE A 49 31.65 -16.95 -16.22
N PRO A 50 30.48 -17.59 -16.34
CA PRO A 50 30.15 -18.27 -17.60
C PRO A 50 28.70 -17.94 -18.02
N SER A 51 28.49 -17.32 -19.18
CA SER A 51 28.46 -17.88 -20.54
C SER A 51 27.12 -18.51 -20.92
N CYS A 52 26.49 -17.85 -21.90
CA CYS A 52 25.33 -18.29 -22.67
C CYS A 52 25.52 -19.69 -23.26
N LYS A 53 24.43 -20.47 -23.29
CA LYS A 53 24.25 -21.56 -24.26
C LYS A 53 22.94 -21.35 -25.02
N LEU A 54 23.12 -21.10 -26.30
CA LEU A 54 22.12 -21.18 -27.37
C LEU A 54 21.78 -22.68 -27.59
N SER A 55 20.50 -23.03 -27.68
CA SER A 55 20.07 -24.25 -28.35
C SER A 55 18.78 -23.99 -29.10
N SER A 56 18.69 -24.62 -30.27
CA SER A 56 17.91 -24.24 -31.44
C SER A 56 16.60 -25.04 -31.57
N ALA A 57 15.57 -24.34 -32.05
CA ALA A 57 14.50 -24.78 -32.95
C ALA A 57 13.62 -26.00 -32.62
N SER A 58 12.32 -25.74 -32.40
CA SER A 58 11.21 -26.39 -33.11
C SER A 58 9.92 -25.58 -32.91
N GLY A 59 9.11 -25.48 -33.96
CA GLY A 59 8.22 -24.35 -34.22
C GLY A 59 6.98 -24.23 -33.34
N MET A 60 6.63 -22.98 -33.03
CA MET A 60 5.30 -22.61 -32.52
C MET A 60 4.48 -22.08 -33.69
N SER A 61 3.55 -22.91 -34.15
CA SER A 61 2.45 -22.50 -35.02
C SER A 61 1.51 -21.60 -34.21
N CYS A 62 1.39 -20.33 -34.59
CA CYS A 62 0.36 -19.44 -34.07
C CYS A 62 -1.01 -19.91 -34.58
N VAL A 63 -1.72 -20.70 -33.77
CA VAL A 63 -3.15 -20.95 -33.98
C VAL A 63 -3.90 -19.70 -33.53
N GLN A 64 -4.23 -18.86 -34.51
CA GLN A 64 -5.09 -17.71 -34.37
C GLN A 64 -6.53 -18.17 -34.19
N ASN A 65 -6.90 -18.55 -32.96
CA ASN A 65 -8.29 -18.79 -32.59
C ASN A 65 -9.01 -17.45 -32.45
N ARG A 66 -9.75 -17.15 -33.51
CA ARG A 66 -10.78 -16.12 -33.65
C ARG A 66 -11.75 -16.20 -32.46
N CYS A 67 -11.74 -15.20 -31.56
CA CYS A 67 -12.78 -15.04 -30.55
C CYS A 67 -14.07 -14.53 -31.23
N SER A 68 -15.10 -15.35 -31.21
CA SER A 68 -16.48 -14.93 -31.54
C SER A 68 -16.98 -13.92 -30.49
N PRO A 69 -17.74 -12.89 -30.90
CA PRO A 69 -18.33 -11.92 -29.98
C PRO A 69 -19.59 -12.51 -29.35
N GLY A 70 -19.67 -12.49 -28.02
CA GLY A 70 -20.91 -12.82 -27.28
C GLY A 70 -20.78 -13.93 -26.24
N SER A 71 -19.87 -13.81 -25.27
CA SER A 71 -20.05 -14.52 -24.00
C SER A 71 -21.01 -13.70 -23.14
N ALA A 72 -22.28 -14.11 -23.12
CA ALA A 72 -23.23 -13.65 -22.12
C ALA A 72 -22.60 -13.86 -20.73
N VAL A 73 -22.61 -12.81 -19.90
CA VAL A 73 -22.20 -12.90 -18.49
C VAL A 73 -23.02 -14.04 -17.86
N PRO A 74 -22.40 -15.05 -17.21
CA PRO A 74 -23.12 -16.13 -16.56
C PRO A 74 -24.22 -15.57 -15.66
N ASP A 75 -25.44 -16.10 -15.77
CA ASP A 75 -26.56 -15.68 -14.94
C ASP A 75 -26.16 -15.75 -13.47
N GLY A 76 -26.18 -14.60 -12.78
CA GLY A 76 -25.79 -14.50 -11.37
C GLY A 76 -24.33 -14.16 -11.07
N LEU A 77 -23.44 -13.97 -12.07
CA LEU A 77 -22.03 -13.58 -11.85
C LEU A 77 -21.90 -12.37 -10.91
N CYS A 78 -22.69 -11.31 -11.16
CA CYS A 78 -22.66 -10.10 -10.36
C CYS A 78 -23.03 -10.36 -8.91
N TRP A 79 -24.08 -11.16 -8.67
CA TRP A 79 -24.55 -11.50 -7.33
C TRP A 79 -23.53 -12.34 -6.56
N VAL A 80 -22.95 -13.36 -7.20
CA VAL A 80 -21.90 -14.20 -6.60
C VAL A 80 -20.66 -13.35 -6.27
N SER A 81 -20.26 -12.45 -7.17
CA SER A 81 -19.10 -11.57 -6.98
C SER A 81 -19.29 -10.60 -5.82
N VAL A 82 -20.45 -9.92 -5.76
CA VAL A 82 -20.80 -8.99 -4.68
C VAL A 82 -20.91 -9.73 -3.34
N LEU A 83 -21.56 -10.90 -3.31
CA LEU A 83 -21.68 -11.71 -2.10
C LEU A 83 -20.32 -12.19 -1.60
N SER A 84 -19.45 -12.70 -2.48
CA SER A 84 -18.10 -13.11 -2.12
C SER A 84 -17.27 -11.94 -1.58
N CYS A 85 -17.37 -10.76 -2.18
CA CYS A 85 -16.70 -9.55 -1.68
C CYS A 85 -17.23 -9.13 -0.30
N LEU A 86 -18.55 -9.17 -0.09
CA LEU A 86 -19.16 -8.83 1.19
C LEU A 86 -18.76 -9.83 2.28
N LEU A 87 -18.81 -11.14 1.99
CA LEU A 87 -18.37 -12.19 2.92
C LEU A 87 -16.89 -12.03 3.28
N LEU A 88 -16.04 -11.68 2.31
CA LEU A 88 -14.63 -11.42 2.53
C LEU A 88 -14.39 -10.15 3.37
N ALA A 89 -15.12 -9.05 3.12
CA ALA A 89 -15.07 -7.85 3.97
C ALA A 89 -15.48 -8.15 5.40
N CYS A 90 -16.62 -8.84 5.57
CA CYS A 90 -17.14 -9.21 6.88
C CYS A 90 -16.21 -10.16 7.64
N SER A 91 -15.59 -11.13 6.96
CA SER A 91 -14.63 -12.05 7.60
C SER A 91 -13.36 -11.32 8.02
N TYR A 92 -12.85 -10.40 7.20
CA TYR A 92 -11.70 -9.55 7.53
C TYR A 92 -11.98 -8.69 8.77
N VAL A 93 -13.10 -7.97 8.80
CA VAL A 93 -13.48 -7.12 9.95
C VAL A 93 -13.78 -7.98 11.18
N GLY A 94 -14.53 -9.07 11.02
CA GLY A 94 -14.85 -10.00 12.10
C GLY A 94 -13.60 -10.56 12.77
N SER A 95 -12.52 -10.78 12.01
CA SER A 95 -11.22 -11.25 12.53
C SER A 95 -10.63 -10.33 13.61
N LEU A 96 -10.90 -9.02 13.54
CA LEU A 96 -10.43 -8.03 14.52
C LEU A 96 -11.12 -8.18 15.88
N TYR A 97 -12.32 -8.81 15.89
CA TYR A 97 -13.19 -8.95 17.07
C TYR A 97 -13.20 -10.36 17.67
N VAL A 98 -12.55 -11.34 17.02
CA VAL A 98 -12.45 -12.73 17.51
C VAL A 98 -11.93 -12.78 18.95
N TRP A 99 -10.97 -11.91 19.27
CA TRP A 99 -10.35 -11.83 20.59
C TRP A 99 -10.98 -10.70 21.39
N ARG A 100 -12.03 -10.99 22.18
CA ARG A 100 -12.51 -10.07 23.22
C ARG A 100 -11.41 -9.85 24.24
N SER A 101 -11.12 -8.58 24.54
CA SER A 101 -10.15 -8.18 25.54
C SER A 101 -10.66 -6.93 26.24
N GLU A 102 -10.52 -6.90 27.57
CA GLU A 102 -10.79 -5.72 28.41
C GLU A 102 -9.62 -4.72 28.39
N LEU A 103 -8.52 -5.04 27.69
CA LEU A 103 -7.33 -4.19 27.58
C LEU A 103 -7.46 -3.20 26.42
N PRO A 104 -6.82 -2.01 26.52
CA PRO A 104 -6.77 -1.04 25.43
C PRO A 104 -6.24 -1.66 24.13
N ARG A 105 -6.80 -1.23 22.99
CA ARG A 105 -6.46 -1.69 21.62
C ARG A 105 -4.97 -1.65 21.26
N ASP A 106 -4.18 -0.80 21.92
CA ASP A 106 -2.75 -0.63 21.70
C ASP A 106 -1.85 -1.44 22.67
N HIS A 107 -2.45 -2.34 23.45
CA HIS A 107 -1.70 -3.27 24.30
C HIS A 107 -1.03 -4.37 23.46
N PRO A 108 0.26 -4.69 23.68
CA PRO A 108 1.03 -5.59 22.81
C PRO A 108 0.46 -7.00 22.67
N THR A 109 -0.21 -7.54 23.70
CA THR A 109 -0.88 -8.85 23.62
C THR A 109 -2.13 -8.84 22.76
N VAL A 110 -2.88 -7.73 22.74
CA VAL A 110 -4.07 -7.54 21.89
C VAL A 110 -3.63 -7.36 20.44
N ILE A 111 -2.56 -6.58 20.21
CA ILE A 111 -1.96 -6.40 18.88
C ILE A 111 -1.51 -7.75 18.30
N LYS A 112 -0.77 -8.57 19.06
CA LYS A 112 -0.30 -9.88 18.59
C LYS A 112 -1.46 -10.82 18.23
N ARG A 113 -2.51 -10.89 19.05
CA ARG A 113 -3.67 -11.77 18.78
C ARG A 113 -4.47 -11.30 17.56
N ARG A 114 -4.71 -9.98 17.43
CA ARG A 114 -5.38 -9.40 16.27
C ARG A 114 -4.55 -9.57 15.00
N PHE A 115 -3.23 -9.39 15.07
CA PHE A 115 -2.32 -9.68 13.96
C PHE A 115 -2.44 -11.11 13.48
N THR A 116 -2.38 -12.08 14.39
CA THR A 116 -2.49 -13.50 14.01
C THR A 116 -3.83 -13.76 13.31
N SER A 117 -4.94 -13.23 13.84
CA SER A 117 -6.25 -13.41 13.21
C SER A 117 -6.35 -12.77 11.83
N VAL A 118 -5.86 -11.54 11.67
CA VAL A 118 -5.87 -10.81 10.40
C VAL A 118 -4.99 -11.50 9.37
N LEU A 119 -3.79 -11.95 9.77
CA LEU A 119 -2.89 -12.68 8.88
C LEU A 119 -3.49 -14.03 8.44
N VAL A 120 -4.17 -14.75 9.34
CA VAL A 120 -4.87 -16.00 8.98
C VAL A 120 -5.97 -15.73 7.96
N VAL A 121 -6.86 -14.76 8.20
CA VAL A 121 -7.94 -14.44 7.26
C VAL A 121 -7.38 -13.92 5.93
N SER A 122 -6.32 -13.12 5.96
CA SER A 122 -5.65 -12.63 4.76
C SER A 122 -4.98 -13.76 3.97
N GLY A 123 -4.35 -14.72 4.65
CA GLY A 123 -3.77 -15.91 4.03
C GLY A 123 -4.81 -16.87 3.44
N LEU A 124 -6.03 -16.89 3.98
CA LEU A 124 -7.16 -17.66 3.45
C LEU A 124 -7.93 -16.91 2.34
N SER A 125 -7.74 -15.61 2.19
CA SER A 125 -8.45 -14.80 1.19
C SER A 125 -8.27 -15.24 -0.28
N PRO A 126 -7.12 -15.80 -0.74
CA PRO A 126 -7.01 -16.38 -2.07
C PRO A 126 -8.04 -17.50 -2.35
N LEU A 127 -8.48 -18.22 -1.30
CA LEU A 127 -9.48 -19.28 -1.44
C LEU A 127 -10.84 -18.73 -1.86
N PHE A 128 -11.17 -17.49 -1.50
CA PHE A 128 -12.40 -16.83 -1.95
C PHE A 128 -12.36 -16.58 -3.46
N VAL A 129 -11.21 -16.12 -3.98
CA VAL A 129 -11.02 -15.90 -5.42
C VAL A 129 -11.06 -17.23 -6.17
N TRP A 130 -10.42 -18.27 -5.62
CA TRP A 130 -10.47 -19.61 -6.19
C TRP A 130 -11.90 -20.17 -6.21
N ALA A 131 -12.61 -20.14 -5.09
CA ALA A 131 -13.99 -20.63 -5.01
C ALA A 131 -14.93 -19.84 -5.92
N TRP A 132 -14.79 -18.52 -5.98
CA TRP A 132 -15.52 -17.67 -6.92
C TRP A 132 -15.26 -18.09 -8.38
N ARG A 133 -14.01 -18.35 -8.75
CA ARG A 133 -13.64 -18.79 -10.11
C ARG A 133 -14.30 -20.12 -10.48
N GLU A 134 -14.33 -21.08 -9.56
CA GLU A 134 -14.98 -22.38 -9.77
C GLU A 134 -16.51 -22.22 -9.89
N LEU A 135 -17.13 -21.41 -9.03
CA LEU A 135 -18.58 -21.19 -9.02
C LEU A 135 -19.08 -20.46 -10.27
N THR A 136 -18.26 -19.56 -10.82
CA THR A 136 -18.65 -18.70 -11.95
C THR A 136 -18.20 -19.24 -13.30
N ALA A 137 -17.38 -20.31 -13.30
CA ALA A 137 -16.77 -20.91 -14.49
C ALA A 137 -16.05 -19.91 -15.41
N VAL A 138 -15.59 -18.78 -14.88
CA VAL A 138 -14.86 -17.75 -15.65
C VAL A 138 -13.53 -18.32 -16.09
N ARG A 139 -13.39 -18.55 -17.40
CA ARG A 139 -12.16 -19.05 -18.00
C ARG A 139 -11.15 -17.93 -18.15
N THR A 140 -10.00 -18.09 -17.51
CA THR A 140 -8.87 -17.16 -17.56
C THR A 140 -7.61 -17.97 -17.79
N SER A 141 -6.74 -17.49 -18.70
CA SER A 141 -5.41 -18.05 -18.94
C SER A 141 -4.41 -17.69 -17.83
N ALA A 142 -4.70 -16.66 -17.04
CA ALA A 142 -3.86 -16.25 -15.92
C ALA A 142 -4.01 -17.21 -14.73
N SER A 143 -2.90 -17.43 -14.02
CA SER A 143 -2.88 -18.17 -12.75
C SER A 143 -3.56 -17.35 -11.65
N LEU A 144 -4.01 -18.01 -10.59
CA LEU A 144 -4.63 -17.35 -9.43
C LEU A 144 -3.71 -16.26 -8.84
N LEU A 145 -2.42 -16.55 -8.70
CA LEU A 145 -1.42 -15.61 -8.20
C LEU A 145 -1.26 -14.40 -9.14
N ALA A 146 -1.28 -14.62 -10.45
CA ALA A 146 -1.21 -13.52 -11.41
C ALA A 146 -2.46 -12.63 -11.34
N LEU A 147 -3.67 -13.19 -11.17
CA LEU A 147 -4.89 -12.41 -10.95
C LEU A 147 -4.82 -11.56 -9.67
N MET A 148 -4.15 -12.08 -8.65
CA MET A 148 -3.87 -11.36 -7.39
C MET A 148 -2.71 -10.36 -7.50
N GLY A 149 -2.10 -10.22 -8.68
CA GLY A 149 -0.97 -9.32 -8.92
C GLY A 149 0.34 -9.75 -8.27
N ILE A 150 0.48 -11.05 -7.97
CA ILE A 150 1.73 -11.67 -7.50
C ILE A 150 2.44 -12.27 -8.71
N ARG A 151 3.31 -11.47 -9.32
CA ARG A 151 4.10 -11.84 -10.51
C ARG A 151 5.40 -11.05 -10.58
N PHE A 152 6.39 -11.58 -11.32
CA PHE A 152 7.72 -10.98 -11.41
C PHE A 152 7.92 -10.07 -12.62
N GLU A 153 7.27 -10.37 -13.74
CA GLU A 153 7.31 -9.51 -14.94
C GLU A 153 6.76 -8.12 -14.58
N GLY A 154 7.53 -7.06 -14.82
CA GLY A 154 7.12 -5.68 -14.49
C GLY A 154 7.22 -5.29 -13.01
N ILE A 155 7.80 -6.11 -12.15
CA ILE A 155 7.83 -5.83 -10.69
C ILE A 155 8.65 -4.58 -10.33
N ILE A 156 9.76 -4.33 -11.03
CA ILE A 156 10.62 -3.15 -10.79
C ILE A 156 9.85 -1.85 -11.05
N PRO A 157 9.26 -1.64 -12.25
CA PRO A 157 8.44 -0.45 -12.48
C PRO A 157 7.26 -0.40 -11.50
N ALA A 158 6.66 -1.54 -11.12
CA ALA A 158 5.54 -1.59 -10.16
C ALA A 158 5.91 -1.12 -8.75
N ILE A 159 7.18 -1.24 -8.37
CA ILE A 159 7.73 -0.70 -7.13
C ILE A 159 8.00 0.80 -7.28
N VAL A 160 8.67 1.19 -8.38
CA VAL A 160 9.25 2.52 -8.54
C VAL A 160 8.19 3.56 -8.91
N PHE A 161 7.43 3.34 -9.98
CA PHE A 161 6.59 4.39 -10.56
C PHE A 161 5.34 4.72 -9.72
N PRO A 162 4.57 3.75 -9.18
CA PRO A 162 3.45 4.07 -8.29
C PRO A 162 3.89 4.78 -7.01
N LEU A 163 5.02 4.35 -6.42
CA LEU A 163 5.57 5.00 -5.24
C LEU A 163 6.01 6.43 -5.56
N LEU A 164 6.76 6.63 -6.65
CA LEU A 164 7.19 7.95 -7.10
C LEU A 164 6.00 8.87 -7.39
N LEU A 165 4.98 8.36 -8.08
CA LEU A 165 3.74 9.10 -8.34
C LEU A 165 3.06 9.57 -7.04
N THR A 166 3.03 8.69 -6.02
CA THR A 166 2.49 9.02 -4.70
C THR A 166 3.37 10.05 -3.98
N MET A 167 4.70 9.94 -4.08
CA MET A 167 5.61 10.95 -3.52
C MET A 167 5.43 12.32 -4.19
N VAL A 168 5.19 12.35 -5.51
CA VAL A 168 4.88 13.59 -6.25
C VAL A 168 3.58 14.21 -5.75
N LEU A 169 2.53 13.41 -5.51
CA LEU A 169 1.29 13.90 -4.90
C LEU A 169 1.55 14.51 -3.51
N PHE A 170 2.49 13.94 -2.75
CA PHE A 170 2.89 14.40 -1.42
C PHE A 170 4.07 15.38 -1.44
N LEU A 171 4.35 16.04 -2.56
CA LEU A 171 5.45 17.01 -2.68
C LEU A 171 5.35 18.16 -1.66
N GLY A 172 4.13 18.61 -1.35
CA GLY A 172 3.86 19.60 -0.30
C GLY A 172 4.39 19.19 1.08
N PRO A 173 3.85 18.10 1.68
CA PRO A 173 4.33 17.55 2.94
C PRO A 173 5.82 17.19 2.96
N LEU A 174 6.35 16.65 1.85
CA LEU A 174 7.78 16.33 1.73
C LEU A 174 8.65 17.59 1.77
N MET A 175 8.23 18.67 1.10
CA MET A 175 8.91 19.95 1.14
C MET A 175 8.88 20.55 2.54
N GLN A 176 7.73 20.48 3.23
CA GLN A 176 7.62 20.95 4.61
C GLN A 176 8.59 20.18 5.53
N LEU A 177 8.63 18.84 5.42
CA LEU A 177 9.57 18.02 6.19
C LEU A 177 11.04 18.37 5.87
N ALA A 178 11.37 18.61 4.60
CA ALA A 178 12.73 18.96 4.19
C ALA A 178 13.18 20.34 4.71
N ILE A 179 12.24 21.28 4.83
CA ILE A 179 12.49 22.62 5.39
C ILE A 179 12.64 22.55 6.91
N ASP A 180 11.73 21.86 7.60
CA ASP A 180 11.70 21.72 9.05
C ASP A 180 12.90 20.89 9.56
N CYS A 181 13.31 19.90 8.77
CA CYS A 181 14.42 19.00 9.05
C CYS A 181 15.34 18.96 7.83
N PRO A 182 16.34 19.86 7.73
CA PRO A 182 17.28 19.87 6.62
C PRO A 182 18.18 18.64 6.71
N TRP A 183 17.80 17.57 6.03
CA TRP A 183 18.59 16.36 5.90
C TRP A 183 19.44 16.44 4.65
N THR A 184 20.74 16.17 4.80
CA THR A 184 21.54 15.90 3.61
C THR A 184 21.15 14.53 3.05
N PHE A 185 21.29 14.36 1.74
CA PHE A 185 21.13 13.04 1.11
C PHE A 185 21.96 11.96 1.82
N THR A 186 23.16 12.32 2.28
CA THR A 186 24.02 11.39 3.04
C THR A 186 23.44 10.96 4.37
N ASP A 187 22.67 11.80 5.06
CA ASP A 187 22.02 11.43 6.32
C ASP A 187 20.86 10.47 6.09
N GLY A 188 20.11 10.67 5.01
CA GLY A 188 19.07 9.74 4.56
C GLY A 188 19.65 8.36 4.24
N VAL A 189 20.73 8.31 3.45
CA VAL A 189 21.41 7.05 3.11
C VAL A 189 21.95 6.36 4.36
N LYS A 190 22.57 7.10 5.29
CA LYS A 190 23.07 6.53 6.55
C LYS A 190 21.95 5.86 7.36
N VAL A 191 20.78 6.49 7.46
CA VAL A 191 19.64 5.90 8.18
C VAL A 191 19.04 4.72 7.43
N ALA A 192 18.93 4.80 6.11
CA ALA A 192 18.45 3.71 5.28
C ALA A 192 19.33 2.45 5.38
N LEU A 193 20.64 2.62 5.62
CA LEU A 193 21.59 1.53 5.77
C LEU A 193 21.87 1.13 7.22
N ASP A 194 21.30 1.82 8.22
CA ASP A 194 21.56 1.57 9.64
C ASP A 194 20.77 0.33 10.15
N PRO A 195 21.43 -0.82 10.43
CA PRO A 195 20.72 -2.02 10.85
C PRO A 195 20.07 -1.88 12.23
N CYS A 196 20.64 -1.05 13.12
CA CYS A 196 20.10 -0.81 14.45
C CYS A 196 18.77 -0.06 14.36
N PHE A 197 18.69 0.92 13.47
CA PHE A 197 17.46 1.66 13.18
C PHE A 197 16.34 0.72 12.74
N TRP A 198 16.60 -0.15 11.75
CA TRP A 198 15.60 -1.09 11.26
C TRP A 198 15.23 -2.16 12.27
N SER A 199 16.20 -2.68 13.05
CA SER A 199 15.94 -3.62 14.13
C SER A 199 14.95 -3.04 15.16
N LEU A 200 15.12 -1.75 15.49
CA LEU A 200 14.26 -1.05 16.44
C LEU A 200 12.85 -0.79 15.89
N CYS A 201 12.75 -0.47 14.60
CA CYS A 201 11.47 -0.33 13.89
C CYS A 201 10.71 -1.66 13.83
N LEU A 202 11.40 -2.75 13.45
CA LEU A 202 10.83 -4.10 13.36
C LEU A 202 10.44 -4.66 14.74
N SER A 203 11.16 -4.25 15.79
CA SER A 203 10.81 -4.61 17.17
C SER A 203 9.58 -3.84 17.69
N ASP A 204 9.24 -2.71 17.09
CA ASP A 204 8.04 -1.95 17.46
C ASP A 204 6.80 -2.49 16.76
N MET A 205 5.94 -3.16 17.54
CA MET A 205 4.71 -3.77 17.03
C MET A 205 3.72 -2.76 16.44
N ARG A 206 3.73 -1.49 16.88
CA ARG A 206 2.86 -0.46 16.31
C ARG A 206 3.38 0.02 14.97
N TRP A 207 4.70 0.17 14.84
CA TRP A 207 5.33 0.50 13.57
C TRP A 207 5.08 -0.64 12.56
N LEU A 208 5.33 -1.89 12.97
CA LEU A 208 5.10 -3.06 12.13
C LEU A 208 3.63 -3.18 11.69
N ARG A 209 2.66 -2.88 12.59
CA ARG A 209 1.24 -2.80 12.24
C ARG A 209 1.02 -1.83 11.10
N ASN A 210 1.40 -0.58 11.32
CA ASN A 210 0.96 0.54 10.51
C ASN A 210 1.71 0.59 9.17
N GLN A 211 2.96 0.13 9.15
CA GLN A 211 3.84 0.27 7.99
C GLN A 211 3.94 -1.00 7.14
N VAL A 212 3.65 -2.18 7.69
CA VAL A 212 3.83 -3.45 6.97
C VAL A 212 2.55 -4.27 6.98
N VAL A 213 2.06 -4.67 8.16
CA VAL A 213 0.97 -5.65 8.27
C VAL A 213 -0.32 -5.09 7.70
N ALA A 214 -0.78 -3.92 8.17
CA ALA A 214 -2.04 -3.34 7.71
C ALA A 214 -2.02 -3.01 6.20
N PRO A 215 -1.00 -2.31 5.65
CA PRO A 215 -0.90 -2.10 4.20
C PRO A 215 -0.95 -3.41 3.40
N LEU A 216 -0.18 -4.43 3.83
CA LEU A 216 -0.13 -5.70 3.12
C LEU A 216 -1.48 -6.43 3.15
N THR A 217 -2.09 -6.57 4.32
CA THR A 217 -3.31 -7.37 4.48
C THR A 217 -4.52 -6.66 3.87
N GLU A 218 -4.60 -5.34 4.00
CA GLU A 218 -5.69 -4.55 3.44
C GLU A 218 -5.63 -4.54 1.91
N GLU A 219 -4.47 -4.25 1.30
CA GLU A 219 -4.38 -4.27 -0.16
C GLU A 219 -4.50 -5.70 -0.73
N LEU A 220 -4.04 -6.74 -0.02
CA LEU A 220 -4.25 -8.12 -0.45
C LEU A 220 -5.75 -8.46 -0.51
N VAL A 221 -6.49 -8.19 0.57
CA VAL A 221 -7.91 -8.54 0.67
C VAL A 221 -8.75 -7.64 -0.24
N PHE A 222 -8.57 -6.33 -0.16
CA PHE A 222 -9.44 -5.37 -0.84
C PHE A 222 -8.99 -5.00 -2.26
N ARG A 223 -7.77 -5.35 -2.71
CA ARG A 223 -7.38 -5.18 -4.12
C ARG A 223 -7.16 -6.51 -4.79
N ALA A 224 -6.19 -7.28 -4.31
CA ALA A 224 -5.79 -8.51 -4.98
C ALA A 224 -6.89 -9.58 -4.99
N CYS A 225 -7.76 -9.63 -3.98
CA CYS A 225 -8.87 -10.59 -3.97
C CYS A 225 -10.18 -10.00 -4.52
N MET A 226 -10.58 -8.80 -4.10
CA MET A 226 -11.88 -8.24 -4.49
C MET A 226 -11.96 -7.75 -5.94
N LEU A 227 -10.91 -7.10 -6.47
CA LEU A 227 -10.99 -6.53 -7.82
C LEU A 227 -11.13 -7.61 -8.92
N PRO A 228 -10.41 -8.75 -8.88
CA PRO A 228 -10.62 -9.82 -9.85
C PRO A 228 -12.05 -10.37 -9.85
N MET A 229 -12.75 -10.35 -8.71
CA MET A 229 -14.16 -10.77 -8.64
C MET A 229 -15.11 -9.70 -9.18
N LEU A 230 -14.82 -8.41 -8.95
CA LEU A 230 -15.71 -7.29 -9.34
C LEU A 230 -15.56 -6.83 -10.80
N VAL A 231 -14.36 -6.90 -11.37
CA VAL A 231 -14.10 -6.43 -12.75
C VAL A 231 -14.94 -7.16 -13.82
N PRO A 232 -15.06 -8.50 -13.82
CA PRO A 232 -15.91 -9.22 -14.76
C PRO A 232 -17.37 -8.76 -14.79
N CYS A 233 -17.89 -8.33 -13.63
CA CYS A 233 -19.31 -8.02 -13.48
C CYS A 233 -19.64 -6.52 -13.63
N ALA A 234 -18.77 -5.64 -13.10
CA ALA A 234 -19.01 -4.20 -13.06
C ALA A 234 -18.20 -3.41 -14.10
N GLY A 235 -17.17 -4.03 -14.68
CA GLY A 235 -16.16 -3.39 -15.50
C GLY A 235 -15.07 -2.68 -14.67
N PRO A 236 -13.88 -2.40 -15.26
CA PRO A 236 -12.75 -1.83 -14.54
C PRO A 236 -13.04 -0.48 -13.86
N ALA A 237 -13.68 0.45 -14.58
CA ALA A 237 -13.97 1.80 -14.06
C ALA A 237 -14.90 1.75 -12.84
N THR A 238 -16.01 1.01 -12.93
CA THR A 238 -16.96 0.86 -11.83
C THR A 238 -16.32 0.16 -10.65
N ALA A 239 -15.52 -0.90 -10.89
CA ALA A 239 -14.83 -1.63 -9.83
C ALA A 239 -13.89 -0.74 -9.00
N ILE A 240 -13.21 0.23 -9.62
CA ILE A 240 -12.35 1.21 -8.94
C ILE A 240 -13.13 2.00 -7.87
N PHE A 241 -14.36 2.42 -8.17
CA PHE A 241 -15.15 3.23 -7.25
C PHE A 241 -16.02 2.40 -6.31
N THR A 242 -16.46 1.21 -6.72
CA THR A 242 -17.30 0.33 -5.89
C THR A 242 -16.48 -0.44 -4.85
N CYS A 243 -15.28 -0.91 -5.20
CA CYS A 243 -14.47 -1.71 -4.30
C CYS A 243 -14.13 -1.00 -2.97
N PRO A 244 -13.73 0.28 -2.95
CA PRO A 244 -13.49 1.04 -1.71
C PRO A 244 -14.73 1.19 -0.83
N LEU A 245 -15.95 1.05 -1.36
CA LEU A 245 -17.17 1.13 -0.54
C LEU A 245 -17.28 -0.06 0.42
N PHE A 246 -16.85 -1.27 0.00
CA PHE A 246 -16.77 -2.43 0.89
C PHE A 246 -15.76 -2.21 2.03
N PHE A 247 -14.64 -1.54 1.72
CA PHE A 247 -13.64 -1.12 2.71
C PHE A 247 -14.18 -0.05 3.66
N GLY A 248 -14.95 0.92 3.14
CA GLY A 248 -15.58 1.97 3.95
C GLY A 248 -16.66 1.42 4.89
N VAL A 249 -17.47 0.45 4.45
CA VAL A 249 -18.44 -0.26 5.31
C VAL A 249 -17.72 -0.96 6.47
N ALA A 250 -16.58 -1.60 6.18
CA ALA A 250 -15.74 -2.22 7.19
C ALA A 250 -15.26 -1.23 8.27
N HIS A 251 -15.14 0.06 7.97
CA HIS A 251 -14.68 1.10 8.90
C HIS A 251 -15.79 1.75 9.73
N PHE A 252 -17.08 1.46 9.47
CA PHE A 252 -18.19 1.94 10.33
C PHE A 252 -18.04 1.49 11.79
N HIS A 253 -17.28 0.42 12.04
CA HIS A 253 -16.97 -0.04 13.39
C HIS A 253 -16.26 1.02 14.25
N HIS A 254 -15.43 1.88 13.63
CA HIS A 254 -14.79 2.99 14.34
C HIS A 254 -15.80 4.06 14.77
N VAL A 255 -16.80 4.33 13.94
CA VAL A 255 -17.89 5.27 14.25
C VAL A 255 -18.68 4.77 15.46
N ILE A 256 -18.98 3.47 15.50
CA ILE A 256 -19.65 2.81 16.63
C ILE A 256 -18.79 2.91 17.91
N GLU A 257 -17.46 2.75 17.80
CA GLU A 257 -16.52 2.89 18.92
C GLU A 257 -16.49 4.33 19.47
N LEU A 258 -16.39 5.33 18.60
CA LEU A 258 -16.41 6.76 18.95
C LEU A 258 -17.72 7.18 19.63
N LEU A 259 -18.87 6.71 19.12
CA LEU A 259 -20.18 6.95 19.73
C LEU A 259 -20.30 6.26 21.10
N ARG A 260 -19.72 5.07 21.26
CA ARG A 260 -19.77 4.30 22.52
C ARG A 260 -18.96 4.94 23.65
N PHE A 261 -17.81 5.56 23.34
CA PHE A 261 -16.94 6.19 24.35
C PHE A 261 -17.19 7.69 24.56
N ARG A 262 -18.21 8.30 23.93
CA ARG A 262 -18.60 9.72 24.09
C ARG A 262 -17.43 10.72 23.94
N GLN A 263 -16.47 10.43 23.05
CA GLN A 263 -15.32 11.30 22.81
C GLN A 263 -15.65 12.42 21.81
N GLY A 264 -16.48 13.39 22.21
CA GLY A 264 -16.76 14.61 21.44
C GLY A 264 -18.25 14.92 21.27
N THR A 265 -18.54 16.03 20.58
CA THR A 265 -19.92 16.37 20.19
C THR A 265 -20.38 15.45 19.07
N LEU A 266 -21.69 15.15 18.98
CA LEU A 266 -22.25 14.31 17.91
C LEU A 266 -21.89 14.84 16.52
N ALA A 267 -21.93 16.16 16.34
CA ALA A 267 -21.53 16.82 15.10
C ALA A 267 -20.03 16.60 14.77
N GLY A 268 -19.15 16.68 15.77
CA GLY A 268 -17.71 16.43 15.58
C GLY A 268 -17.39 14.97 15.27
N ILE A 269 -18.07 14.02 15.93
CA ILE A 269 -17.93 12.59 15.65
C ILE A 269 -18.41 12.28 14.24
N PHE A 270 -19.57 12.82 13.84
CA PHE A 270 -20.11 12.63 12.49
C PHE A 270 -19.18 13.23 11.42
N LEU A 271 -18.69 14.45 11.61
CA LEU A 271 -17.79 15.09 10.65
C LEU A 271 -16.47 14.31 10.50
N SER A 272 -15.90 13.83 11.62
CA SER A 272 -14.72 12.97 11.61
C SER A 272 -14.96 11.67 10.85
N ALA A 273 -16.12 11.02 11.07
CA ALA A 273 -16.50 9.81 10.37
C ALA A 273 -16.65 10.02 8.85
N VAL A 274 -17.34 11.09 8.44
CA VAL A 274 -17.51 11.44 7.02
C VAL A 274 -16.16 11.73 6.36
N PHE A 275 -15.29 12.49 7.04
CA PHE A 275 -13.95 12.78 6.55
C PHE A 275 -13.10 11.51 6.41
N GLN A 276 -13.09 10.66 7.44
CA GLN A 276 -12.34 9.41 7.42
C GLN A 276 -12.82 8.49 6.29
N PHE A 277 -14.14 8.32 6.14
CA PHE A 277 -14.73 7.51 5.07
C PHE A 277 -14.41 8.07 3.68
N SER A 278 -14.56 9.39 3.48
CA SER A 278 -14.31 10.02 2.18
C SER A 278 -12.84 9.91 1.78
N TYR A 279 -11.94 10.17 2.74
CA TYR A 279 -10.50 10.06 2.53
C TYR A 279 -10.08 8.63 2.20
N THR A 280 -10.56 7.64 2.96
CA THR A 280 -10.23 6.23 2.71
C THR A 280 -10.85 5.71 1.42
N ALA A 281 -12.03 6.22 1.01
CA ALA A 281 -12.64 5.88 -0.26
C ALA A 281 -11.83 6.41 -1.45
N VAL A 282 -11.36 7.67 -1.39
CA VAL A 282 -10.51 8.27 -2.43
C VAL A 282 -9.17 7.55 -2.53
N PHE A 283 -8.51 7.33 -1.39
CA PHE A 283 -7.27 6.54 -1.35
C PHE A 283 -7.50 5.14 -1.91
N GLY A 284 -8.62 4.52 -1.57
CA GLY A 284 -8.94 3.20 -2.04
C GLY A 284 -9.17 3.13 -3.54
N ALA A 285 -9.84 4.14 -4.12
CA ALA A 285 -10.00 4.26 -5.56
C ALA A 285 -8.64 4.45 -6.25
N TYR A 286 -7.76 5.25 -5.66
CA TYR A 286 -6.38 5.41 -6.16
C TYR A 286 -5.62 4.07 -6.17
N THR A 287 -5.60 3.31 -5.07
CA THR A 287 -4.88 2.02 -5.06
C THR A 287 -5.53 0.97 -5.96
N ALA A 288 -6.86 1.01 -6.13
CA ALA A 288 -7.56 0.18 -7.12
C ALA A 288 -7.17 0.52 -8.56
N PHE A 289 -7.06 1.81 -8.88
CA PHE A 289 -6.55 2.26 -10.17
C PHE A 289 -5.12 1.77 -10.41
N ILE A 290 -4.19 1.98 -9.46
CA ILE A 290 -2.81 1.47 -9.56
C ILE A 290 -2.80 -0.05 -9.76
N PHE A 291 -3.59 -0.80 -8.99
CA PHE A 291 -3.62 -2.26 -9.10
C PHE A 291 -4.10 -2.74 -10.48
N LEU A 292 -5.16 -2.14 -11.04
CA LEU A 292 -5.68 -2.54 -12.34
C LEU A 292 -4.72 -2.19 -13.49
N ARG A 293 -4.11 -1.02 -13.41
CA ARG A 293 -3.18 -0.49 -14.41
C ARG A 293 -1.85 -1.22 -14.44
N THR A 294 -1.30 -1.52 -13.27
CA THR A 294 -0.01 -2.20 -13.16
C THR A 294 -0.13 -3.71 -13.11
N GLY A 295 -1.25 -4.25 -12.62
CA GLY A 295 -1.42 -5.69 -12.39
C GLY A 295 -0.52 -6.23 -11.27
N HIS A 296 -0.09 -5.38 -10.34
CA HIS A 296 0.81 -5.75 -9.24
C HIS A 296 0.26 -5.32 -7.87
N LEU A 297 0.33 -6.21 -6.90
CA LEU A 297 -0.03 -5.91 -5.51
C LEU A 297 1.02 -5.02 -4.80
N VAL A 298 2.29 -5.13 -5.17
CA VAL A 298 3.39 -4.42 -4.49
C VAL A 298 3.25 -2.89 -4.58
N GLY A 299 2.78 -2.36 -5.72
CA GLY A 299 2.58 -0.92 -5.91
C GLY A 299 1.59 -0.33 -4.90
N PRO A 300 0.33 -0.81 -4.86
CA PRO A 300 -0.66 -0.45 -3.83
C PRO A 300 -0.14 -0.54 -2.40
N VAL A 301 0.52 -1.65 -2.04
CA VAL A 301 1.06 -1.87 -0.68
C VAL A 301 2.07 -0.79 -0.31
N LEU A 302 3.02 -0.48 -1.20
CA LEU A 302 4.03 0.55 -0.96
C LEU A 302 3.42 1.95 -0.89
N CYS A 303 2.45 2.27 -1.76
CA CYS A 303 1.72 3.53 -1.73
C CYS A 303 0.97 3.68 -0.40
N HIS A 304 0.35 2.61 0.09
CA HIS A 304 -0.33 2.57 1.37
C HIS A 304 0.64 2.78 2.54
N SER A 305 1.74 2.02 2.61
CA SER A 305 2.77 2.22 3.64
C SER A 305 3.28 3.66 3.65
N PHE A 306 3.56 4.24 2.48
CA PHE A 306 3.99 5.65 2.36
C PHE A 306 2.93 6.63 2.87
N CYS A 307 1.66 6.46 2.49
CA CYS A 307 0.56 7.30 2.99
C CYS A 307 0.37 7.17 4.50
N ASN A 308 0.52 5.96 5.07
CA ASN A 308 0.47 5.74 6.52
C ASN A 308 1.64 6.41 7.24
N TYR A 309 2.81 6.49 6.61
CA TYR A 309 3.96 7.22 7.12
C TYR A 309 3.73 8.73 7.11
N MET A 310 3.32 9.29 5.96
CA MET A 310 3.12 10.74 5.79
C MET A 310 1.90 11.28 6.55
N GLY A 311 0.85 10.47 6.67
CA GLY A 311 -0.42 10.88 7.26
C GLY A 311 -1.18 11.90 6.42
N PHE A 312 -2.24 12.48 6.99
CA PHE A 312 -3.01 13.50 6.29
C PHE A 312 -2.20 14.81 6.20
N PRO A 313 -2.15 15.48 5.04
CA PRO A 313 -1.38 16.70 4.89
C PRO A 313 -1.87 17.83 5.82
N ALA A 314 -0.97 18.32 6.67
CA ALA A 314 -1.29 19.32 7.70
C ALA A 314 -1.30 20.76 7.14
N ILE A 315 -2.22 21.07 6.23
CA ILE A 315 -2.30 22.37 5.52
C ILE A 315 -2.36 23.56 6.50
N SER A 316 -3.01 23.42 7.66
CA SER A 316 -3.05 24.45 8.70
C SER A 316 -1.64 24.81 9.19
N THR A 317 -0.78 23.81 9.42
CA THR A 317 0.61 24.06 9.84
C THR A 317 1.43 24.69 8.71
N ALA A 318 1.17 24.32 7.46
CA ALA A 318 1.82 24.93 6.30
C ALA A 318 1.47 26.42 6.15
N LEU A 319 0.25 26.84 6.48
CA LEU A 319 -0.20 28.23 6.41
C LEU A 319 0.49 29.13 7.46
N GLU A 320 0.79 28.56 8.63
CA GLU A 320 1.46 29.23 9.74
C GLU A 320 2.99 29.26 9.58
N HIS A 321 3.55 28.49 8.63
CA HIS A 321 4.98 28.35 8.45
C HIS A 321 5.64 29.63 7.87
N PRO A 322 6.84 30.04 8.32
CA PRO A 322 7.55 31.20 7.79
C PRO A 322 7.77 31.16 6.27
N GLN A 323 7.97 29.96 5.72
CA GLN A 323 8.14 29.69 4.28
C GLN A 323 6.84 29.18 3.60
N ARG A 324 5.67 29.59 4.09
CA ARG A 324 4.35 29.15 3.59
C ARG A 324 4.18 29.24 2.09
N LEU A 325 4.72 30.25 1.41
CA LEU A 325 4.57 30.40 -0.04
C LEU A 325 5.24 29.23 -0.79
N THR A 326 6.47 28.89 -0.41
CA THR A 326 7.20 27.75 -0.99
C THR A 326 6.45 26.45 -0.74
N ILE A 327 6.01 26.22 0.50
CA ILE A 327 5.28 24.99 0.86
C ILE A 327 3.94 24.91 0.11
N LEU A 328 3.11 25.95 0.14
CA LEU A 328 1.82 25.93 -0.57
C LEU A 328 2.00 25.81 -2.09
N SER A 329 3.05 26.42 -2.66
CA SER A 329 3.37 26.23 -4.07
C SER A 329 3.75 24.78 -4.39
N SER A 330 4.46 24.09 -3.49
CA SER A 330 4.82 22.68 -3.69
C SER A 330 3.64 21.74 -3.50
N TYR A 331 2.65 22.08 -2.66
CA TYR A 331 1.35 21.40 -2.62
C TYR A 331 0.64 21.46 -3.97
N LEU A 332 0.49 22.67 -4.53
CA LEU A 332 -0.19 22.85 -5.82
C LEU A 332 0.58 22.16 -6.95
N LEU A 333 1.91 22.34 -6.98
CA LEU A 333 2.78 21.71 -7.96
C LEU A 333 2.68 20.18 -7.90
N GLY A 334 2.67 19.60 -6.69
CA GLY A 334 2.52 18.16 -6.51
C GLY A 334 1.23 17.61 -7.14
N VAL A 335 0.10 18.31 -6.96
CA VAL A 335 -1.18 17.93 -7.57
C VAL A 335 -1.12 18.05 -9.09
N VAL A 336 -0.58 19.14 -9.63
CA VAL A 336 -0.46 19.36 -11.09
C VAL A 336 0.41 18.28 -11.72
N LEU A 337 1.58 18.01 -11.13
CA LEU A 337 2.50 16.98 -11.61
C LEU A 337 1.89 15.58 -11.47
N PHE A 338 1.16 15.30 -10.39
CA PHE A 338 0.45 14.04 -10.23
C PHE A 338 -0.54 13.81 -11.38
N LEU A 339 -1.36 14.80 -11.72
CA LEU A 339 -2.32 14.69 -12.84
C LEU A 339 -1.62 14.48 -14.18
N PHE A 340 -0.47 15.13 -14.39
CA PHE A 340 0.33 14.97 -15.60
C PHE A 340 0.98 13.58 -15.72
N PHE A 341 1.52 13.05 -14.61
CA PHE A 341 2.22 11.75 -14.59
C PHE A 341 1.32 10.55 -14.30
N LEU A 342 0.05 10.75 -13.93
CA LEU A 342 -0.87 9.67 -13.55
C LEU A 342 -0.95 8.56 -14.59
N PHE A 343 -1.18 8.90 -15.86
CA PHE A 343 -1.28 7.91 -16.94
C PHE A 343 0.10 7.42 -17.43
N PRO A 344 1.11 8.29 -17.69
CA PRO A 344 2.43 7.84 -18.12
C PRO A 344 3.09 6.85 -17.14
N PHE A 345 2.99 7.12 -15.84
CA PHE A 345 3.58 6.24 -14.82
C PHE A 345 2.73 5.01 -14.51
N THR A 346 1.53 4.90 -15.08
CA THR A 346 0.66 3.73 -14.90
C THR A 346 0.34 3.05 -16.23
N ASP A 347 1.10 3.32 -17.28
CA ASP A 347 0.93 2.66 -18.59
C ASP A 347 1.18 1.13 -18.45
N PRO A 348 0.19 0.27 -18.75
CA PRO A 348 0.27 -1.18 -18.64
C PRO A 348 1.44 -1.80 -19.42
N SER A 349 1.91 -1.15 -20.48
CA SER A 349 3.05 -1.62 -21.28
C SER A 349 4.35 -1.68 -20.47
N LEU A 350 4.51 -0.81 -19.45
CA LEU A 350 5.67 -0.81 -18.56
C LEU A 350 5.67 -2.01 -17.61
N TYR A 351 4.51 -2.62 -17.38
CA TYR A 351 4.32 -3.63 -16.36
C TYR A 351 4.19 -5.04 -16.91
N GLY A 352 4.12 -5.22 -18.23
CA GLY A 352 3.85 -6.51 -18.89
C GLY A 352 2.37 -6.62 -19.27
N PHE A 353 2.08 -6.31 -20.53
CA PHE A 353 0.73 -6.20 -21.06
C PHE A 353 0.25 -7.51 -21.71
N PRO A 354 -1.04 -7.90 -21.60
CA PRO A 354 -2.11 -7.26 -20.81
C PRO A 354 -2.03 -7.62 -19.31
N THR A 355 -2.52 -6.74 -18.44
CA THR A 355 -2.56 -7.06 -17.00
C THR A 355 -3.55 -8.20 -16.73
N PRO A 356 -3.25 -9.13 -15.81
CA PRO A 356 -4.07 -10.32 -15.59
C PRO A 356 -5.54 -10.01 -15.30
N VAL A 357 -5.82 -8.99 -14.49
CA VAL A 357 -7.19 -8.62 -14.11
C VAL A 357 -7.96 -8.02 -15.28
N CYS A 358 -7.28 -7.28 -16.16
CA CYS A 358 -7.89 -6.72 -17.35
C CYS A 358 -8.30 -7.79 -18.37
N THR A 359 -7.70 -8.99 -18.34
CA THR A 359 -8.15 -10.12 -19.16
C THR A 359 -9.54 -10.64 -18.76
N LEU A 360 -10.00 -10.30 -17.56
CA LEU A 360 -11.32 -10.68 -17.05
C LEU A 360 -12.44 -9.72 -17.47
N ALA A 361 -12.11 -8.55 -18.03
CA ALA A 361 -13.10 -7.58 -18.45
C ALA A 361 -13.86 -8.10 -19.68
N SER A 362 -15.19 -8.01 -19.66
CA SER A 362 -16.06 -8.41 -20.78
C SER A 362 -15.96 -7.48 -21.99
N SER A 363 -15.40 -6.28 -21.82
CA SER A 363 -15.21 -5.27 -22.86
C SER A 363 -13.84 -4.61 -22.75
N THR A 364 -13.29 -4.19 -23.88
CA THR A 364 -12.05 -3.41 -23.95
C THR A 364 -12.27 -2.04 -23.30
N SER A 365 -11.63 -1.80 -22.15
CA SER A 365 -11.66 -0.52 -21.45
C SER A 365 -10.34 0.23 -21.67
N SER A 366 -10.37 1.52 -21.99
CA SER A 366 -9.14 2.32 -22.11
C SER A 366 -8.26 2.22 -20.85
N LEU A 367 -8.85 2.10 -19.66
CA LEU A 367 -8.13 1.86 -18.41
C LEU A 367 -7.24 0.62 -18.43
N CYS A 368 -7.54 -0.38 -19.25
CA CYS A 368 -6.76 -1.61 -19.37
C CYS A 368 -5.78 -1.63 -20.55
N PHE A 369 -5.97 -0.74 -21.52
CA PHE A 369 -5.34 -0.81 -22.84
C PHE A 369 -4.61 0.47 -23.28
N SER A 370 -4.74 1.58 -22.55
CA SER A 370 -4.15 2.89 -22.87
C SER A 370 -3.74 3.62 -21.62
#